data_AF-A0A7S1P350-F1
#
_entry.id   AF-A0A7S1P350-F1
#
_cell.length_a   1.000
_cell.length_b   1.000
_cell.length_c   1.000
_cell.angle_alpha   90.00
_cell.angle_beta   90.00
_cell.angle_gamma   90.00
#
_symmetry.space_group_name_H-M   'P 1'
#
loop_
_entity.id
_entity.type
_entity.pdbx_description
1 polymer ?
#
loop_
_entity_poly.entity_id
_entity_poly.type
_entity_poly.pdbx_seq_one_letter_code
_entity_poly.pdbx_strand_id
1 'polypeptide(L)'
;MALAAGLGWVGITVWGKENVFEYPNRPGELFIEVTSPLSGDAIVTRLAEGDKGVRFLDFSTSPPIALPIGQRPSNNPSLANGGGATLRRRTGTSPSGARYEVVQEGTGRVPTLNDRVKYDCIAWRDAFDGQDKFYDLRGAVRCVSDFLTGVVREAVLSMREGEVRQIITSTGYADRYHQLHLVSIE
;
A
#
# COMPACT_ATOMS: atom_id res chain seq x y z
N MET A 1 -13.06 15.64 9.42
CA MET A 1 -12.15 15.69 8.26
C MET A 1 -11.90 14.28 7.82
N ALA A 2 -12.63 13.83 6.80
CA ALA A 2 -12.35 12.55 6.16
C ALA A 2 -11.41 12.83 4.99
N LEU A 3 -10.16 12.40 5.10
CA LEU A 3 -9.22 12.42 3.99
C LEU A 3 -9.88 11.72 2.81
N ALA A 4 -9.86 12.33 1.63
CA ALA A 4 -10.25 11.64 0.40
C ALA A 4 -9.44 10.33 0.34
N ALA A 5 -10.14 9.20 0.25
CA ALA A 5 -9.54 7.88 0.35
C ALA A 5 -8.38 7.76 -0.66
N GLY A 6 -7.16 7.55 -0.16
CA GLY A 6 -5.97 7.37 -0.99
C GLY A 6 -4.96 8.53 -1.01
N LEU A 7 -5.11 9.57 -0.20
CA LEU A 7 -4.10 10.63 -0.06
C LEU A 7 -3.08 10.31 1.05
N GLY A 8 -1.79 10.32 0.71
CA GLY A 8 -0.69 10.20 1.66
C GLY A 8 -0.20 11.57 2.10
N TRP A 9 -0.17 11.85 3.42
CA TRP A 9 0.42 13.08 3.94
C TRP A 9 1.94 13.07 3.76
N VAL A 10 2.49 14.12 3.15
CA VAL A 10 3.90 14.21 2.76
C VAL A 10 4.61 15.45 3.30
N GLY A 11 3.87 16.47 3.74
CA GLY A 11 4.48 17.72 4.14
C GLY A 11 3.49 18.78 4.61
N ILE A 12 4.01 20.01 4.76
CA ILE A 12 3.22 21.20 5.06
C ILE A 12 3.64 22.35 4.13
N THR A 13 2.74 23.29 3.84
CA THR A 13 3.10 24.48 3.07
C THR A 13 3.97 25.42 3.90
N VAL A 14 4.90 26.14 3.26
CA VAL A 14 5.77 27.13 3.95
C VAL A 14 5.02 28.41 4.31
N TRP A 15 3.91 28.67 3.63
CA TRP A 15 3.12 29.89 3.74
C TRP A 15 1.88 29.74 4.65
N GLY A 16 1.56 28.53 5.15
CA GLY A 16 0.40 28.25 6.00
C GLY A 16 0.46 26.89 6.70
N LYS A 17 -0.43 26.64 7.69
CA LYS A 17 -0.53 25.35 8.44
C LYS A 17 -1.19 24.22 7.63
N GLU A 18 -1.16 24.31 6.31
CA GLU A 18 -1.91 23.40 5.45
C GLU A 18 -1.10 22.13 5.23
N ASN A 19 -1.77 20.99 5.41
CA ASN A 19 -1.19 19.70 5.13
C ASN A 19 -1.09 19.48 3.62
N VAL A 20 0.08 19.01 3.19
CA VAL A 20 0.36 18.66 1.81
C VAL A 20 0.31 17.15 1.66
N PHE A 21 -0.38 16.69 0.63
CA PHE A 21 -0.66 15.30 0.33
C PHE A 21 -0.22 14.93 -1.08
N GLU A 22 -0.06 13.64 -1.32
CA GLU A 22 0.29 13.06 -2.61
C GLU A 22 -0.52 11.78 -2.83
N TYR A 23 -0.95 11.53 -4.07
CA TYR A 23 -1.57 10.25 -4.39
C TYR A 23 -0.49 9.19 -4.65
N PRO A 24 -0.61 7.96 -4.10
CA PRO A 24 0.32 6.86 -4.34
C PRO A 24 0.50 6.51 -5.82
N ASN A 25 -0.52 6.75 -6.64
CA ASN A 25 -0.52 6.45 -8.08
C ASN A 25 -0.08 7.63 -8.95
N ARG A 26 0.22 8.80 -8.38
CA ARG A 26 0.68 10.01 -9.10
C ARG A 26 1.80 10.71 -8.34
N PRO A 27 2.98 10.07 -8.22
CA PRO A 27 4.12 10.69 -7.56
C PRO A 27 4.56 11.95 -8.33
N GLY A 28 4.72 13.06 -7.63
CA GLY A 28 5.03 14.39 -8.15
C GLY A 28 3.83 15.34 -8.14
N GLU A 29 2.60 14.83 -8.05
CA GLU A 29 1.40 15.67 -7.93
C GLU A 29 1.07 15.93 -6.46
N LEU A 30 1.29 17.17 -6.01
CA LEU A 30 1.02 17.59 -4.64
C LEU A 30 -0.36 18.22 -4.53
N PHE A 31 -1.03 17.97 -3.41
CA PHE A 31 -2.37 18.44 -3.11
C PHE A 31 -2.41 19.05 -1.72
N ILE A 32 -3.27 20.04 -1.51
CA ILE A 32 -3.53 20.63 -0.20
C ILE A 32 -5.02 20.56 0.10
N GLU A 33 -5.34 20.37 1.38
CA GLU A 33 -6.71 20.50 1.88
C GLU A 33 -6.93 21.97 2.28
N VAL A 34 -7.74 22.67 1.51
CA VAL A 34 -8.13 24.07 1.78
C VAL A 34 -9.59 24.12 2.19
N THR A 35 -9.93 24.97 3.13
CA THR A 35 -11.34 25.20 3.48
C THR A 35 -11.94 26.19 2.49
N SER A 36 -13.01 25.79 1.81
CA SER A 36 -13.80 26.64 0.93
C SER A 36 -14.27 27.88 1.68
N PRO A 37 -13.93 29.11 1.25
CA PRO A 37 -14.43 30.32 1.90
C PRO A 37 -15.93 30.54 1.63
N LEU A 38 -16.49 29.84 0.63
CA LEU A 38 -17.89 29.97 0.22
C LEU A 38 -18.80 28.94 0.90
N SER A 39 -18.32 27.71 1.08
CA SER A 39 -19.13 26.62 1.64
C SER A 39 -18.66 26.12 3.00
N GLY A 40 -17.46 26.47 3.44
CA GLY A 40 -16.85 25.96 4.67
C GLY A 40 -16.37 24.50 4.58
N ASP A 41 -16.55 23.85 3.42
CA ASP A 41 -16.13 22.47 3.21
C ASP A 41 -14.63 22.38 2.94
N ALA A 42 -14.03 21.26 3.35
CA ALA A 42 -12.67 20.92 2.98
C ALA A 42 -12.62 20.49 1.50
N ILE A 43 -11.84 21.20 0.71
CA ILE A 43 -11.60 20.92 -0.71
C ILE A 43 -10.14 20.51 -0.86
N VAL A 44 -9.91 19.40 -1.56
CA VAL A 44 -8.56 19.00 -1.98
C VAL A 44 -8.26 19.66 -3.32
N THR A 45 -7.23 20.51 -3.37
CA THR A 45 -6.80 21.16 -4.61
C THR A 45 -5.34 20.84 -4.92
N ARG A 46 -5.00 20.79 -6.22
CA ARG A 46 -3.63 20.54 -6.68
C ARG A 46 -2.78 21.79 -6.47
N LEU A 47 -1.60 21.62 -5.92
CA LEU A 47 -0.64 22.70 -5.71
C LEU A 47 -0.01 23.10 -7.06
N ALA A 48 -0.34 24.29 -7.55
CA ALA A 48 0.03 24.76 -8.89
C ALA A 48 1.55 24.97 -9.06
N GLU A 49 2.25 25.34 -7.99
CA GLU A 49 3.70 25.60 -8.01
C GLU A 49 4.54 24.34 -7.73
N GLY A 50 3.90 23.17 -7.61
CA GLY A 50 4.57 21.91 -7.31
C GLY A 50 5.21 21.93 -5.92
N ASP A 51 6.50 21.60 -5.83
CA ASP A 51 7.27 21.52 -4.58
C ASP A 51 7.81 22.87 -4.09
N LYS A 52 7.70 23.93 -4.90
CA LYS A 52 8.19 25.28 -4.62
C LYS A 52 7.35 25.95 -3.53
N GLY A 53 7.56 25.56 -2.28
CA GLY A 53 6.80 26.05 -1.13
C GLY A 53 6.31 24.96 -0.19
N VAL A 54 6.83 23.74 -0.32
CA VAL A 54 6.52 22.62 0.57
C VAL A 54 7.73 22.31 1.44
N ARG A 55 7.49 22.15 2.75
CA ARG A 55 8.41 21.45 3.65
C ARG A 55 7.98 20.00 3.71
N PHE A 56 8.73 19.15 3.01
CA PHE A 56 8.53 17.71 3.12
C PHE A 56 8.92 17.25 4.51
N LEU A 57 8.15 16.30 5.04
CA LEU A 57 8.45 15.70 6.33
C LEU A 57 9.23 14.41 6.10
N ASP A 58 10.33 14.28 6.83
CA ASP A 58 11.03 13.02 6.98
C ASP A 58 10.38 12.21 8.10
N PHE A 59 9.56 11.24 7.70
CA PHE A 59 8.88 10.32 8.59
C PHE A 59 9.76 9.15 9.07
N SER A 60 11.05 9.11 8.73
CA SER A 60 12.01 8.17 9.32
C SER A 60 12.37 8.50 10.78
N THR A 61 11.91 9.66 11.26
CA THR A 61 12.15 10.18 12.62
C THR A 61 10.83 10.38 13.37
N SER A 62 10.87 10.30 14.70
CA SER A 62 9.71 10.52 15.58
C SER A 62 10.07 11.53 16.68
N PRO A 63 9.50 12.76 16.68
CA PRO A 63 8.52 13.27 15.72
C PRO A 63 9.12 13.52 14.32
N PRO A 64 8.30 13.55 13.25
CA PRO A 64 8.78 13.80 11.89
C PRO A 64 9.50 15.14 11.79
N ILE A 65 10.66 15.14 11.13
CA ILE A 65 11.47 16.35 10.94
C ILE A 65 11.10 17.01 9.62
N ALA A 66 10.88 18.33 9.63
CA ALA A 66 10.71 19.11 8.42
C ALA A 66 12.07 19.29 7.70
N LEU A 67 12.14 18.82 6.46
CA LEU A 67 13.30 19.00 5.61
C LEU A 67 13.45 20.46 5.15
N PRO A 68 14.67 20.88 4.76
CA PRO A 68 14.89 22.15 4.09
C PRO A 68 13.97 22.33 2.87
N ILE A 69 13.58 23.57 2.60
CA ILE A 69 12.69 23.90 1.48
C ILE A 69 13.36 23.48 0.16
N GLY A 70 12.63 22.76 -0.68
CA GLY A 70 13.14 22.24 -1.96
C GLY A 70 13.91 20.92 -1.85
N GLN A 71 14.06 20.35 -0.64
CA GLN A 71 14.65 19.03 -0.45
C GLN A 71 13.54 17.97 -0.30
N ARG A 72 13.50 17.03 -1.24
CA ARG A 72 12.65 15.84 -1.17
C ARG A 72 13.41 14.71 -0.47
N PRO A 73 12.74 13.87 0.35
CA PRO A 73 13.41 12.70 0.93
C PRO A 73 13.96 11.79 -0.18
N SER A 74 15.20 11.31 0.00
CA SER A 74 16.03 10.76 -1.08
C SER A 74 15.51 9.50 -1.75
N ASN A 75 14.46 8.85 -1.27
CA ASN A 75 13.67 7.85 -2.00
C ASN A 75 12.37 7.63 -1.23
N ASN A 76 11.28 7.36 -1.96
CA ASN A 76 9.92 7.08 -1.47
C ASN A 76 9.88 6.55 -0.03
N PRO A 77 9.04 7.09 0.86
CA PRO A 77 9.16 6.86 2.29
C PRO A 77 8.87 5.39 2.62
N SER A 78 9.93 4.60 2.72
CA SER A 78 10.09 3.61 3.78
C SER A 78 10.04 4.38 5.09
N LEU A 79 8.84 4.50 5.67
CA LEU A 79 8.65 4.93 7.05
C LEU A 79 9.42 3.97 7.97
N ALA A 80 10.54 4.45 8.50
CA ALA A 80 11.30 3.74 9.51
C ALA A 80 10.59 3.81 10.87
N ASN A 81 10.68 2.70 11.60
CA ASN A 81 10.03 2.41 12.86
C ASN A 81 10.44 3.34 14.02
N GLY A 82 9.50 3.58 14.95
CA GLY A 82 9.85 3.97 16.31
C GLY A 82 8.71 4.53 17.17
N GLY A 83 7.79 3.68 17.63
CA GLY A 83 6.89 4.01 18.74
C GLY A 83 5.49 3.44 18.62
N GLY A 84 5.32 2.14 18.89
CA GLY A 84 4.00 1.54 19.19
C GLY A 84 2.91 1.64 18.12
N ALA A 85 3.24 1.98 16.88
CA ALA A 85 2.29 2.10 15.78
C ALA A 85 2.53 0.95 14.80
N THR A 86 1.50 0.12 14.60
CA THR A 86 1.40 -0.90 13.55
C THR A 86 2.07 -0.42 12.26
N LEU A 87 3.10 -1.16 11.80
CA LEU A 87 3.71 -1.06 10.46
C LEU A 87 2.64 -0.60 9.47
N ARG A 88 2.77 0.62 8.94
CA ARG A 88 1.75 1.21 8.06
C ARG A 88 1.67 0.34 6.80
N ARG A 89 0.69 -0.56 6.80
CA ARG A 89 0.54 -1.63 5.83
C ARG A 89 0.40 -1.03 4.42
N ARG A 90 1.18 -1.52 3.45
CA ARG A 90 1.09 -1.02 2.07
C ARG A 90 -0.19 -1.55 1.45
N THR A 91 -1.14 -0.68 1.14
CA THR A 91 -2.40 -1.05 0.51
C THR A 91 -2.42 -0.73 -0.98
N GLY A 92 -3.25 -1.44 -1.75
CA GLY A 92 -3.42 -1.18 -3.17
C GLY A 92 -4.58 -1.97 -3.78
N THR A 93 -4.68 -1.88 -5.10
CA THR A 93 -5.71 -2.58 -5.89
C THR A 93 -5.02 -3.38 -7.00
N SER A 94 -5.38 -4.65 -7.16
CA SER A 94 -4.89 -5.51 -8.24
C SER A 94 -5.54 -5.14 -9.58
N PRO A 95 -4.98 -5.58 -10.72
CA PRO A 95 -5.61 -5.42 -12.03
C PRO A 95 -7.05 -5.93 -12.10
N SER A 96 -7.36 -7.01 -11.40
CA SER A 96 -8.72 -7.58 -11.25
C SER A 96 -9.64 -6.80 -10.30
N GLY A 97 -9.17 -5.70 -9.71
CA GLY A 97 -9.95 -4.86 -8.79
C GLY A 97 -9.99 -5.37 -7.34
N ALA A 98 -9.23 -6.41 -7.00
CA ALA A 98 -9.12 -6.88 -5.63
C ALA A 98 -8.30 -5.90 -4.80
N ARG A 99 -8.76 -5.60 -3.58
CA ARG A 99 -8.01 -4.74 -2.65
C ARG A 99 -7.00 -5.61 -1.93
N TYR A 100 -5.81 -5.10 -1.70
CA TYR A 100 -4.80 -5.81 -0.93
C TYR A 100 -4.09 -4.93 0.08
N GLU A 101 -3.45 -5.60 1.02
CA GLU A 101 -2.67 -5.03 2.09
C GLU A 101 -1.43 -5.90 2.34
N VAL A 102 -0.24 -5.33 2.17
CA VAL A 102 1.03 -5.97 2.50
C VAL A 102 1.22 -5.89 4.00
N VAL A 103 1.14 -7.04 4.66
CA VAL A 103 1.29 -7.20 6.10
C VAL A 103 2.76 -7.30 6.49
N GLN A 104 3.57 -7.92 5.62
CA GLN A 104 5.02 -8.02 5.77
C GLN A 104 5.67 -7.83 4.40
N GLU A 105 6.58 -6.88 4.28
CA GLU A 105 7.33 -6.67 3.04
C GLU A 105 8.34 -7.80 2.80
N GLY A 106 8.40 -8.28 1.56
CA GLY A 106 9.45 -9.19 1.11
C GLY A 106 10.69 -8.41 0.65
N THR A 107 11.87 -8.99 0.85
CA THR A 107 13.15 -8.37 0.46
C THR A 107 13.74 -8.99 -0.80
N GLY A 108 13.20 -10.11 -1.28
CA GLY A 108 13.74 -10.82 -2.43
C GLY A 108 13.27 -10.25 -3.77
N ARG A 109 13.57 -11.00 -4.84
CA ARG A 109 13.16 -10.65 -6.20
C ARG A 109 11.66 -10.85 -6.39
N VAL A 110 11.12 -10.24 -7.44
CA VAL A 110 9.74 -10.45 -7.87
C VAL A 110 9.71 -11.69 -8.78
N PRO A 111 8.76 -12.63 -8.59
CA PRO A 111 8.59 -13.76 -9.49
C PRO A 111 8.22 -13.33 -10.91
N THR A 112 8.72 -14.08 -11.89
CA THR A 112 8.28 -14.04 -13.27
C THR A 112 7.24 -15.14 -13.53
N LEU A 113 6.60 -15.10 -14.69
CA LEU A 113 5.54 -16.05 -15.03
C LEU A 113 6.01 -17.52 -15.08
N ASN A 114 7.29 -17.75 -15.38
CA ASN A 114 7.86 -19.08 -15.55
C ASN A 114 8.57 -19.58 -14.29
N ASP A 115 8.71 -18.74 -13.27
CA ASP A 115 9.33 -19.15 -12.01
C ASP A 115 8.45 -20.17 -11.28
N ARG A 116 9.09 -21.10 -10.58
CA ARG A 116 8.45 -21.94 -9.58
C ARG A 116 8.54 -21.21 -8.25
N VAL A 117 7.42 -21.14 -7.54
CA VAL A 117 7.35 -20.47 -6.24
C VAL A 117 6.88 -21.43 -5.19
N LYS A 118 7.48 -21.32 -4.00
CA LYS A 118 6.95 -21.89 -2.77
C LYS A 118 6.12 -20.83 -2.06
N TYR A 119 4.91 -21.19 -1.65
CA TYR A 119 4.00 -20.24 -1.00
C TYR A 119 3.10 -20.91 0.05
N ASP A 120 2.63 -20.11 0.99
CA ASP A 120 1.49 -20.44 1.86
C ASP A 120 0.28 -19.60 1.42
N CYS A 121 -0.91 -20.20 1.39
CA CYS A 121 -2.13 -19.48 1.10
C CYS A 121 -3.28 -19.99 1.97
N ILE A 122 -3.88 -19.10 2.75
CA ILE A 122 -5.07 -19.39 3.54
C ILE A 122 -6.20 -18.54 2.99
N ALA A 123 -7.36 -19.15 2.78
CA ALA A 123 -8.55 -18.45 2.32
C ALA A 123 -9.72 -18.64 3.30
N TRP A 124 -10.51 -17.58 3.48
CA TRP A 124 -11.71 -17.54 4.30
C TRP A 124 -12.91 -16.94 3.55
N ARG A 125 -14.10 -17.31 4.00
CA ARG A 125 -15.39 -16.77 3.52
C ARG A 125 -15.88 -15.57 4.31
N ASP A 126 -15.63 -15.58 5.61
CA ASP A 126 -16.19 -14.68 6.60
C ASP A 126 -15.29 -13.46 6.85
N ALA A 127 -14.03 -13.68 7.23
CA ALA A 127 -13.02 -12.65 7.46
C ALA A 127 -11.61 -13.26 7.56
N PHE A 128 -10.56 -12.44 7.53
CA PHE A 128 -9.22 -12.89 7.90
C PHE A 128 -9.22 -13.48 9.32
N ASP A 129 -8.51 -14.60 9.48
CA ASP A 129 -8.48 -15.38 10.73
C ASP A 129 -9.86 -15.82 11.25
N GLY A 130 -10.86 -15.82 10.37
CA GLY A 130 -12.21 -16.28 10.63
C GLY A 130 -12.31 -17.80 10.83
N GLN A 131 -13.51 -18.25 11.21
CA GLN A 131 -13.80 -19.66 11.47
C GLN A 131 -14.18 -20.40 10.19
N ASP A 132 -14.72 -19.69 9.18
CA ASP A 132 -15.11 -20.29 7.89
C ASP A 132 -13.94 -20.30 6.89
N LYS A 133 -12.97 -21.19 7.16
CA LYS A 133 -11.83 -21.45 6.27
C LYS A 133 -12.29 -22.20 5.02
N PHE A 134 -11.95 -21.66 3.85
CA PHE A 134 -12.19 -22.30 2.56
C PHE A 134 -11.06 -23.28 2.19
N TYR A 135 -9.80 -22.87 2.34
CA TYR A 135 -8.62 -23.77 2.27
C TYR A 135 -7.43 -23.19 3.04
N ASP A 136 -6.47 -24.07 3.36
CA ASP A 136 -5.20 -23.74 4.01
C ASP A 136 -4.08 -24.54 3.34
N LEU A 137 -3.29 -23.89 2.49
CA LEU A 137 -2.15 -24.45 1.78
C LEU A 137 -0.86 -23.98 2.45
N ARG A 138 0.02 -24.91 2.83
CA ARG A 138 1.32 -24.63 3.46
C ARG A 138 2.46 -25.20 2.62
N GLY A 139 3.40 -24.36 2.22
CA GLY A 139 4.59 -24.73 1.47
C GLY A 139 4.32 -25.34 0.10
N ALA A 140 3.20 -24.99 -0.54
CA ALA A 140 2.86 -25.48 -1.86
C ALA A 140 3.87 -24.95 -2.89
N VAL A 141 4.32 -25.81 -3.81
CA VAL A 141 5.25 -25.44 -4.88
C VAL A 141 4.56 -25.56 -6.23
N ARG A 142 4.53 -24.47 -7.00
CA ARG A 142 3.86 -24.41 -8.30
C ARG A 142 4.52 -23.37 -9.22
N CYS A 143 4.42 -23.55 -10.54
CA CYS A 143 4.79 -22.50 -11.49
C CYS A 143 3.77 -21.34 -11.41
N VAL A 144 4.22 -20.09 -11.56
CA VAL A 144 3.33 -18.92 -11.53
C VAL A 144 2.25 -18.98 -12.64
N SER A 145 2.52 -19.66 -13.74
CA SER A 145 1.55 -19.94 -14.81
C SER A 145 0.35 -20.78 -14.39
N ASP A 146 0.49 -21.65 -13.38
CA ASP A 146 -0.50 -22.69 -13.09
C ASP A 146 -1.51 -22.25 -12.01
N PHE A 147 -1.45 -21.00 -11.55
CA PHE A 147 -2.44 -20.44 -10.62
C PHE A 147 -3.77 -20.23 -11.34
N LEU A 148 -4.79 -21.01 -10.94
CA LEU A 148 -6.11 -21.01 -11.57
C LEU A 148 -6.90 -19.70 -11.34
N THR A 149 -6.68 -19.06 -10.19
CA THR A 149 -7.34 -17.80 -9.85
C THR A 149 -6.49 -16.61 -10.29
N GLY A 150 -7.07 -15.73 -11.11
CA GLY A 150 -6.39 -14.52 -11.60
C GLY A 150 -5.84 -13.64 -10.47
N VAL A 151 -6.58 -13.49 -9.37
CA VAL A 151 -6.18 -12.64 -8.22
C VAL A 151 -4.90 -13.14 -7.55
N VAL A 152 -4.79 -14.45 -7.26
CA VAL A 152 -3.59 -15.00 -6.63
C VAL A 152 -2.40 -14.92 -7.58
N ARG A 153 -2.60 -15.17 -8.87
CA ARG A 153 -1.54 -15.01 -9.88
C ARG A 153 -1.04 -13.57 -9.98
N GLU A 154 -1.94 -12.60 -10.05
CA GLU A 154 -1.63 -11.17 -10.05
C GLU A 154 -0.88 -10.75 -8.78
N ALA A 155 -1.29 -11.29 -7.63
CA ALA A 155 -0.62 -11.03 -6.37
C ALA A 155 0.82 -11.56 -6.40
N VAL A 156 1.03 -12.84 -6.74
CA VAL A 156 2.38 -13.44 -6.80
C VAL A 156 3.31 -12.65 -7.74
N LEU A 157 2.82 -12.23 -8.91
CA LEU A 157 3.59 -11.45 -9.89
C LEU A 157 3.94 -10.02 -9.43
N SER A 158 3.34 -9.54 -8.35
CA SER A 158 3.61 -8.22 -7.76
C SER A 158 4.13 -8.30 -6.33
N MET A 159 4.38 -9.51 -5.82
CA MET A 159 4.97 -9.75 -4.52
C MET A 159 6.48 -9.90 -4.63
N ARG A 160 7.17 -9.63 -3.51
CA ARG A 160 8.58 -10.00 -3.34
C ARG A 160 8.68 -11.29 -2.53
N GLU A 161 9.70 -12.08 -2.82
CA GLU A 161 10.05 -13.21 -1.95
C GLU A 161 10.22 -12.75 -0.49
N GLY A 162 9.58 -13.49 0.44
CA GLY A 162 9.41 -13.18 1.86
C GLY A 162 8.19 -12.31 2.20
N GLU A 163 7.39 -11.88 1.21
CA GLU A 163 6.25 -11.01 1.45
C GLU A 163 5.01 -11.77 1.96
N VAL A 164 4.29 -11.16 2.91
CA VAL A 164 2.95 -11.58 3.34
C VAL A 164 1.94 -10.51 2.95
N ARG A 165 0.89 -10.93 2.21
CA ARG A 165 -0.14 -10.05 1.68
C ARG A 165 -1.53 -10.60 1.99
N GLN A 166 -2.39 -9.72 2.51
CA GLN A 166 -3.82 -9.94 2.67
C GLN A 166 -4.56 -9.36 1.45
N ILE A 167 -5.51 -10.11 0.90
CA ILE A 167 -6.24 -9.74 -0.31
C ILE A 167 -7.73 -9.95 -0.07
N ILE A 168 -8.53 -8.96 -0.45
CA ILE A 168 -9.99 -8.96 -0.40
C ILE A 168 -10.50 -8.91 -1.84
N THR A 169 -11.11 -10.00 -2.28
CA THR A 169 -11.72 -10.09 -3.61
C THR A 169 -13.11 -9.42 -3.64
N SER A 170 -13.55 -9.09 -4.85
CA SER A 170 -14.90 -8.57 -5.08
C SER A 170 -15.96 -9.65 -4.81
N THR A 171 -17.19 -9.21 -4.55
CA THR A 171 -18.32 -10.10 -4.24
C THR A 171 -18.61 -11.04 -5.41
N GLY A 172 -18.53 -12.35 -5.19
CA GLY A 172 -18.78 -13.38 -6.20
C GLY A 172 -17.90 -14.63 -6.08
N TYR A 173 -16.75 -14.50 -5.41
CA TYR A 173 -15.88 -15.63 -5.07
C TYR A 173 -16.30 -16.27 -3.75
N ALA A 174 -16.24 -17.61 -3.69
CA ALA A 174 -16.50 -18.37 -2.47
C ALA A 174 -15.36 -18.23 -1.45
N ASP A 175 -14.20 -17.72 -1.85
CA ASP A 175 -13.04 -17.37 -1.05
C ASP A 175 -12.78 -15.86 -1.16
N ARG A 176 -13.25 -15.10 -0.17
CA ARG A 176 -13.24 -13.64 -0.25
C ARG A 176 -11.97 -13.01 0.33
N TYR A 177 -11.42 -13.66 1.36
CA TYR A 177 -10.29 -13.17 2.13
C TYR A 177 -9.14 -14.14 1.95
N HIS A 178 -8.01 -13.68 1.41
CA HIS A 178 -6.81 -14.50 1.20
C HIS A 178 -5.62 -13.92 1.95
N GLN A 179 -4.91 -14.74 2.71
CA GLN A 179 -3.58 -14.40 3.21
C GLN A 179 -2.56 -15.26 2.48
N LEU A 180 -1.70 -14.58 1.71
CA LEU A 180 -0.70 -15.19 0.86
C LEU A 180 0.69 -14.85 1.40
N HIS A 181 1.56 -15.84 1.52
CA HIS A 181 2.96 -15.68 1.89
C HIS A 181 3.83 -16.27 0.77
N LEU A 182 4.61 -15.43 0.10
CA LEU A 182 5.55 -15.88 -0.92
C LEU A 182 6.86 -16.30 -0.22
N VAL A 183 7.02 -17.59 0.04
CA VAL A 183 8.11 -18.13 0.87
C VAL A 183 9.44 -18.02 0.14
N SER A 184 9.51 -18.57 -1.08
CA SER A 184 10.73 -18.61 -1.89
C SER A 184 10.42 -18.72 -3.37
N ILE A 185 11.41 -18.36 -4.18
CA ILE A 185 11.42 -18.63 -5.63
C ILE A 185 12.51 -19.68 -5.89
N GLU A 186 12.14 -20.77 -6.57
CA GLU A 186 13.00 -21.93 -6.84
C GLU A 186 13.79 -21.79 -8.16
#